data_AF-A0A534VRA2-F1
#
_entry.id   AF-A0A534VRA2-F1
#
_cell.length_a   1.000
_cell.length_b   1.000
_cell.length_c   1.000
_cell.angle_alpha   90.00
_cell.angle_beta   90.00
_cell.angle_gamma   90.00
#
_symmetry.space_group_name_H-M   'P 1'
#
loop_
_entity.id
_entity.type
_entity.pdbx_description
1 polymer ?
#
loop_
_entity_poly.entity_id
_entity_poly.type
_entity_poly.pdbx_seq_one_letter_code
_entity_poly.pdbx_strand_id
1 'polypeptide(L)'
;MTALAQALLPLYRGYLRRLHEMASRIGDGAVLREPTARDDSRTLVRHESGFLLRFDLADSRSGETFEVHGARADDPAQREVRVGAVRFVLDPGNWEELTLRCMFAGTPADEDLAALAELLHGWAVLAANGGFAASAEDAVAGGGGWTGRLHSAAVRIEGAEVVAMLDLGTCPPSAFGPLGDALAAFGLERSPLDRVVIGGQKREDS
;
A
#
# COMPACT_ATOMS: atom_id res chain seq x y z
N MET A 1 -6.90 6.48 -14.52
CA MET A 1 -5.86 5.71 -13.80
C MET A 1 -4.48 6.18 -14.27
N THR A 2 -3.56 6.52 -13.36
CA THR A 2 -2.20 7.03 -13.70
C THR A 2 -1.29 5.92 -14.26
N ALA A 3 -0.18 6.29 -14.91
CA ALA A 3 0.80 5.32 -15.42
C ALA A 3 1.41 4.46 -14.29
N LEU A 4 1.66 5.07 -13.13
CA LEU A 4 2.14 4.36 -11.93
C LEU A 4 1.11 3.35 -11.42
N ALA A 5 -0.17 3.75 -11.33
CA ALA A 5 -1.26 2.85 -10.97
C ALA A 5 -1.43 1.71 -11.97
N GLN A 6 -1.29 1.97 -13.28
CA GLN A 6 -1.33 0.95 -14.31
C GLN A 6 -0.18 -0.07 -14.17
N ALA A 7 1.01 0.40 -13.82
CA ALA A 7 2.18 -0.46 -13.65
C ALA A 7 2.05 -1.44 -12.47
N LEU A 8 1.36 -1.04 -11.40
CA LEU A 8 1.14 -1.84 -10.19
C LEU A 8 -0.11 -2.75 -10.27
N LEU A 9 -0.92 -2.60 -11.31
CA LEU A 9 -2.17 -3.35 -11.48
C LEU A 9 -2.00 -4.89 -11.45
N PRO A 10 -0.92 -5.50 -12.00
CA PRO A 10 -0.73 -6.95 -11.90
C PRO A 10 -0.60 -7.45 -10.46
N LEU A 11 0.13 -6.74 -9.61
CA LEU A 11 0.31 -7.11 -8.19
C LEU A 11 -1.03 -7.08 -7.45
N TYR A 12 -1.80 -6.00 -7.65
CA TYR A 12 -3.13 -5.85 -7.07
C TYR A 12 -4.10 -6.96 -7.52
N ARG A 13 -4.13 -7.27 -8.83
CA ARG A 13 -4.98 -8.34 -9.37
C ARG A 13 -4.58 -9.72 -8.85
N GLY A 14 -3.28 -9.98 -8.75
CA GLY A 14 -2.75 -11.21 -8.15
C GLY A 14 -3.22 -11.37 -6.71
N TYR A 15 -3.14 -10.30 -5.92
CA TYR A 15 -3.61 -10.27 -4.54
C TYR A 15 -5.12 -10.49 -4.42
N LEU A 16 -5.96 -9.72 -5.14
CA LEU A 16 -7.41 -9.89 -5.08
C LEU A 16 -7.87 -11.29 -5.49
N ARG A 17 -7.24 -11.87 -6.52
CA ARG A 17 -7.54 -13.25 -6.94
C ARG A 17 -7.28 -14.24 -5.80
N ARG A 18 -6.17 -14.09 -5.07
CA ARG A 18 -5.85 -14.92 -3.89
C ARG A 18 -6.89 -14.76 -2.78
N LEU A 19 -7.33 -13.53 -2.49
CA LEU A 19 -8.41 -13.29 -1.54
C LEU A 19 -9.69 -14.02 -1.94
N HIS A 20 -10.03 -13.96 -3.23
CA HIS A 20 -11.22 -14.62 -3.76
C HIS A 20 -11.10 -16.16 -3.78
N GLU A 21 -9.92 -16.71 -4.07
CA GLU A 21 -9.65 -18.15 -3.99
C GLU A 21 -9.73 -18.67 -2.55
N MET A 22 -9.30 -17.87 -1.57
CA MET A 22 -9.50 -18.21 -0.16
C MET A 22 -10.96 -18.14 0.21
N ALA A 23 -11.68 -17.13 -0.28
CA ALA A 23 -13.10 -16.99 -0.05
C ALA A 23 -13.91 -18.21 -0.49
N SER A 24 -13.61 -18.74 -1.68
CA SER A 24 -14.34 -19.88 -2.24
C SER A 24 -14.11 -21.20 -1.49
N ARG A 25 -12.98 -21.36 -0.80
CA ARG A 25 -12.70 -22.57 0.01
C ARG A 25 -13.57 -22.68 1.26
N ILE A 26 -14.09 -21.56 1.76
CA ILE A 26 -14.91 -21.50 2.98
C ILE A 26 -16.37 -21.91 2.67
N GLY A 27 -16.77 -21.86 1.39
CA GLY A 27 -18.07 -22.33 0.87
C GLY A 27 -19.06 -21.21 0.54
N ASP A 28 -20.05 -21.52 -0.31
CA ASP A 28 -20.96 -20.55 -0.97
C ASP A 28 -21.85 -19.72 -0.02
N GLY A 29 -21.94 -20.10 1.26
CA GLY A 29 -22.71 -19.36 2.26
C GLY A 29 -21.91 -18.33 3.06
N ALA A 30 -20.58 -18.31 2.95
CA ALA A 30 -19.72 -17.45 3.74
C ALA A 30 -19.85 -15.98 3.29
N VAL A 31 -20.18 -15.10 4.23
CA VAL A 31 -20.20 -13.66 4.00
C VAL A 31 -18.90 -13.10 4.53
N LEU A 32 -17.92 -12.92 3.65
CA LEU A 32 -16.60 -12.47 4.05
C LEU A 32 -16.53 -10.96 4.09
N ARG A 33 -15.85 -10.43 5.11
CA ARG A 33 -15.56 -9.01 5.25
C ARG A 33 -14.13 -8.86 5.76
N GLU A 34 -13.54 -7.71 5.49
CA GLU A 34 -12.39 -7.19 6.24
C GLU A 34 -12.91 -6.76 7.63
N PRO A 35 -12.67 -7.52 8.70
CA PRO A 35 -13.05 -7.09 10.03
C PRO A 35 -12.09 -5.97 10.47
N THR A 36 -12.62 -4.96 11.13
CA THR A 36 -11.75 -4.02 11.84
C THR A 36 -11.37 -4.64 13.17
N ALA A 37 -10.08 -4.83 13.46
CA ALA A 37 -9.68 -5.39 14.75
C ALA A 37 -10.16 -4.50 15.89
N ARG A 38 -10.68 -5.16 16.92
CA ARG A 38 -11.06 -4.54 18.18
C ARG A 38 -10.42 -5.31 19.32
N ASP A 39 -9.96 -4.59 20.33
CA ASP A 39 -9.50 -5.19 21.58
C ASP A 39 -10.69 -5.74 22.38
N ASP A 40 -10.39 -6.35 23.53
CA ASP A 40 -11.40 -6.91 24.44
C ASP A 40 -12.40 -5.85 24.95
N SER A 41 -12.02 -4.57 24.91
CA SER A 41 -12.87 -3.41 25.27
C SER A 41 -13.75 -2.91 24.12
N ARG A 42 -13.70 -3.58 22.96
CA ARG A 42 -14.32 -3.19 21.67
C ARG A 42 -13.73 -1.92 21.05
N THR A 43 -12.58 -1.46 21.53
CA THR A 43 -11.86 -0.32 20.97
C THR A 43 -11.07 -0.77 19.74
N LEU A 44 -10.99 0.07 18.73
CA LEU A 44 -10.23 -0.24 17.52
C LEU A 44 -8.74 -0.44 17.85
N VAL A 45 -8.20 -1.62 17.53
CA VAL A 45 -6.77 -1.90 17.70
C VAL A 45 -6.02 -1.12 16.64
N ARG A 46 -4.91 -0.49 17.02
CA ARG A 46 -4.02 0.21 16.09
C ARG A 46 -2.64 -0.44 16.09
N HIS A 47 -2.07 -0.59 14.89
CA HIS A 47 -0.68 -0.99 14.68
C HIS A 47 0.27 0.00 15.37
N GLU A 48 1.55 -0.38 15.55
CA GLU A 48 2.60 0.50 16.09
C GLU A 48 2.72 1.83 15.32
N SER A 49 2.29 1.83 14.06
CA SER A 49 2.22 3.01 13.20
C SER A 49 0.94 3.83 13.30
N GLY A 50 0.03 3.47 14.22
CA GLY A 50 -1.21 4.21 14.50
C GLY A 50 -2.38 3.88 13.57
N PHE A 51 -2.19 3.06 12.53
CA PHE A 51 -3.27 2.61 11.63
C PHE A 51 -4.08 1.48 12.23
N LEU A 52 -5.31 1.27 11.77
CA LEU A 52 -6.17 0.17 12.25
C LEU A 52 -5.49 -1.17 11.97
N LEU A 53 -5.29 -1.96 13.03
CA LEU A 53 -4.62 -3.24 12.95
C LEU A 53 -5.53 -4.28 12.29
N ARG A 54 -4.85 -5.17 11.56
CA ARG A 54 -5.23 -6.54 11.21
C ARG A 54 -6.20 -6.71 10.03
N PHE A 55 -5.66 -7.38 9.03
CA PHE A 55 -6.38 -8.14 8.03
C PHE A 55 -6.55 -9.56 8.55
N ASP A 56 -7.80 -9.98 8.75
CA ASP A 56 -8.17 -11.38 8.61
C ASP A 56 -9.30 -11.42 7.61
N LEU A 57 -9.43 -12.50 6.85
CA LEU A 57 -10.73 -12.80 6.27
C LEU A 57 -11.57 -13.43 7.36
N ALA A 58 -12.69 -12.82 7.74
CA ALA A 58 -13.61 -13.44 8.69
C ALA A 58 -14.92 -13.81 8.01
N ASP A 59 -15.44 -15.02 8.27
CA ASP A 59 -16.84 -15.32 7.97
C ASP A 59 -17.70 -14.53 8.96
N SER A 60 -18.51 -13.59 8.46
CA SER A 60 -19.32 -12.71 9.30
C SER A 60 -20.39 -13.46 10.11
N ARG A 61 -20.63 -14.75 9.83
CA ARG A 61 -21.57 -15.60 10.57
C ARG A 61 -20.91 -16.28 11.77
N SER A 62 -19.70 -16.83 11.59
CA SER A 62 -18.99 -17.58 12.63
C SER A 62 -17.93 -16.75 13.38
N GLY A 63 -17.44 -15.68 12.77
CA GLY A 63 -16.31 -14.88 13.27
C GLY A 63 -14.95 -15.58 13.11
N GLU A 64 -14.89 -16.73 12.45
CA GLU A 64 -13.65 -17.46 12.20
C GLU A 64 -12.76 -16.69 11.22
N THR A 65 -11.48 -16.53 11.56
CA THR A 65 -10.48 -15.77 10.80
C THR A 65 -9.60 -16.68 9.94
N PHE A 66 -9.30 -16.25 8.72
CA PHE A 66 -8.49 -16.97 7.74
C PHE A 66 -7.33 -16.07 7.28
N GLU A 67 -6.11 -16.55 7.46
CA GLU A 67 -4.89 -15.81 7.13
C GLU A 67 -4.42 -16.11 5.70
N VAL A 68 -4.14 -15.07 4.91
CA VAL A 68 -3.53 -15.22 3.57
C VAL A 68 -2.01 -15.28 3.78
N HIS A 69 -1.44 -16.47 3.96
CA HIS A 69 0.01 -16.62 4.04
C HIS A 69 0.60 -16.97 2.68
N GLY A 70 1.71 -16.31 2.32
CA GLY A 70 2.61 -16.75 1.26
C GLY A 70 2.34 -16.20 -0.14
N ALA A 71 1.85 -14.97 -0.27
CA ALA A 71 1.82 -14.29 -1.56
C ALA A 71 3.25 -14.18 -2.15
N ARG A 72 3.45 -14.80 -3.31
CA ARG A 72 4.70 -14.67 -4.06
C ARG A 72 4.81 -13.25 -4.62
N ALA A 73 6.03 -12.72 -4.69
CA ALA A 73 6.29 -11.45 -5.34
C ALA A 73 5.81 -11.52 -6.81
N ASP A 74 4.88 -10.64 -7.16
CA ASP A 74 4.36 -10.50 -8.51
C ASP A 74 5.15 -9.39 -9.24
N ASP A 75 5.35 -9.56 -10.56
CA ASP A 75 6.08 -8.58 -11.36
C ASP A 75 5.18 -7.39 -11.77
N PRO A 76 5.68 -6.15 -11.70
CA PRO A 76 4.96 -4.99 -12.21
C PRO A 76 4.90 -5.03 -13.74
N ALA A 77 3.90 -4.38 -14.33
CA ALA A 77 3.75 -4.33 -15.80
C ALA A 77 4.85 -3.50 -16.47
N GLN A 78 5.50 -2.61 -15.72
CA GLN A 78 6.63 -1.78 -16.16
C GLN A 78 7.64 -1.71 -15.02
N ARG A 79 8.94 -1.65 -15.34
CA ARG A 79 10.03 -1.53 -14.35
C ARG A 79 10.38 -0.09 -13.99
N GLU A 80 9.97 0.86 -14.83
CA GLU A 80 10.24 2.27 -14.60
C GLU A 80 9.06 3.11 -15.09
N VAL A 81 8.68 4.09 -14.28
CA VAL A 81 7.63 5.08 -14.59
C VAL A 81 8.16 6.45 -14.17
N ARG A 82 7.84 7.51 -14.92
CA ARG A 82 8.15 8.89 -14.50
C ARG A 82 6.88 9.66 -14.17
N VAL A 83 6.92 10.40 -13.07
CA VAL A 83 5.87 11.35 -12.67
C VAL A 83 6.55 12.70 -12.42
N GLY A 84 6.30 13.67 -13.29
CA GLY A 84 7.07 14.92 -13.31
C GLY A 84 8.57 14.65 -13.47
N ALA A 85 9.38 15.21 -12.57
CA ALA A 85 10.83 14.99 -12.53
C ALA A 85 11.24 13.70 -11.79
N VAL A 86 10.32 13.07 -11.05
CA VAL A 86 10.63 11.93 -10.18
C VAL A 86 10.61 10.62 -10.98
N ARG A 87 11.69 9.85 -10.86
CA ARG A 87 11.82 8.52 -11.44
C ARG A 87 11.33 7.47 -10.45
N PHE A 88 10.30 6.72 -10.82
CA PHE A 88 9.81 5.55 -10.09
C PHE A 88 10.43 4.29 -10.67
N VAL A 89 11.15 3.53 -9.86
CA VAL A 89 11.69 2.21 -10.19
C VAL A 89 10.81 1.16 -9.51
N LEU A 90 10.38 0.16 -10.26
CA LEU A 90 9.39 -0.83 -9.82
C LEU A 90 9.99 -2.23 -9.83
N ASP A 91 10.09 -2.83 -8.65
CA ASP A 91 10.62 -4.16 -8.41
C ASP A 91 9.50 -5.17 -8.13
N PRO A 92 9.79 -6.48 -8.27
CA PRO A 92 8.84 -7.50 -7.85
C PRO A 92 8.54 -7.32 -6.35
N GLY A 93 7.26 -7.42 -5.97
CA GLY A 93 6.84 -7.14 -4.60
C GLY A 93 5.57 -7.87 -4.19
N ASN A 94 5.28 -7.87 -2.88
CA ASN A 94 4.03 -8.36 -2.32
C ASN A 94 3.13 -7.18 -1.97
N TRP A 95 1.83 -7.27 -2.26
CA TRP A 95 0.84 -6.24 -1.93
C TRP A 95 0.63 -6.07 -0.42
N GLU A 96 0.86 -7.14 0.35
CA GLU A 96 0.78 -7.16 1.82
C GLU A 96 2.04 -6.58 2.48
N GLU A 97 3.14 -6.47 1.75
CA GLU A 97 4.43 -5.97 2.24
C GLU A 97 5.17 -5.24 1.11
N LEU A 98 4.61 -4.12 0.67
CA LEU A 98 5.19 -3.32 -0.40
C LEU A 98 6.09 -2.24 0.20
N THR A 99 7.38 -2.30 -0.12
CA THR A 99 8.33 -1.27 0.30
C THR A 99 8.29 -0.08 -0.65
N LEU A 100 8.29 1.13 -0.12
CA LEU A 100 8.47 2.40 -0.82
C LEU A 100 9.73 3.07 -0.28
N ARG A 101 10.72 3.33 -1.13
CA ARG A 101 11.96 4.02 -0.75
C ARG A 101 12.07 5.31 -1.53
N CYS A 102 12.07 6.45 -0.84
CA CYS A 102 12.29 7.75 -1.46
C CYS A 102 13.73 8.18 -1.21
N MET A 103 14.51 8.35 -2.29
CA MET A 103 15.92 8.71 -2.23
C MET A 103 16.11 10.15 -2.72
N PHE A 104 16.85 10.95 -1.97
CA PHE A 104 17.21 12.31 -2.34
C PHE A 104 18.41 12.33 -3.30
N ALA A 105 18.50 13.34 -4.17
CA ALA A 105 19.63 13.50 -5.10
C ALA A 105 20.94 13.95 -4.44
N GLY A 106 20.95 14.13 -3.12
CA GLY A 106 22.09 14.56 -2.32
C GLY A 106 21.82 14.36 -0.84
N THR A 107 22.49 15.13 0.01
CA THR A 107 22.21 15.11 1.46
C THR A 107 21.08 16.10 1.76
N PRO A 108 19.87 15.61 2.08
CA PRO A 108 18.75 16.49 2.43
C PRO A 108 18.99 17.14 3.80
N ALA A 109 18.29 18.25 4.06
CA ALA A 109 18.16 18.77 5.42
C ALA A 109 17.25 17.86 6.25
N ASP A 110 17.46 17.80 7.57
CA ASP A 110 16.64 17.00 8.50
C ASP A 110 15.15 17.38 8.42
N GLU A 111 14.85 18.66 8.20
CA GLU A 111 13.48 19.17 8.02
C GLU A 111 12.80 18.59 6.78
N ASP A 112 13.55 18.35 5.70
CA ASP A 112 13.01 17.76 4.47
C ASP A 112 12.80 16.25 4.62
N LEU A 113 13.67 15.55 5.37
CA LEU A 113 13.45 14.15 5.75
C LEU A 113 12.17 14.00 6.59
N ALA A 114 12.00 14.86 7.59
CA ALA A 114 10.81 14.88 8.43
C ALA A 114 9.54 15.20 7.63
N ALA A 115 9.59 16.23 6.78
CA ALA A 115 8.45 16.63 5.94
C ALA A 115 8.04 15.52 4.95
N LEU A 116 9.01 14.80 4.37
CA LEU A 116 8.71 13.68 3.49
C LEU A 116 8.11 12.50 4.26
N ALA A 117 8.62 12.20 5.46
CA ALA A 117 8.03 11.19 6.32
C ALA A 117 6.58 11.53 6.72
N GLU A 118 6.32 12.79 7.04
CA GLU A 118 4.97 13.31 7.31
C GLU A 118 4.04 13.21 6.09
N LEU A 119 4.54 13.52 4.88
CA LEU A 119 3.79 13.36 3.64
C LEU A 119 3.38 11.91 3.41
N LEU A 120 4.33 10.96 3.55
CA LEU A 120 4.05 9.53 3.40
C LEU A 120 3.08 9.03 4.47
N HIS A 121 3.22 9.51 5.71
CA HIS A 121 2.30 9.19 6.79
C HIS A 121 0.89 9.74 6.50
N GLY A 122 0.77 10.99 6.06
CA GLY A 122 -0.50 11.63 5.70
C GLY A 122 -1.21 10.91 4.56
N TRP A 123 -0.48 10.50 3.52
CA TRP A 123 -1.00 9.66 2.46
C TRP A 123 -1.53 8.32 3.00
N ALA A 124 -0.78 7.65 3.88
CA ALA A 124 -1.19 6.38 4.48
C ALA A 124 -2.45 6.54 5.36
N VAL A 125 -2.60 7.65 6.08
CA VAL A 125 -3.82 7.98 6.83
C VAL A 125 -5.03 8.11 5.90
N LEU A 126 -4.89 8.80 4.78
CA LEU A 126 -5.97 8.92 3.79
C LEU A 126 -6.33 7.55 3.19
N ALA A 127 -5.32 6.74 2.84
CA ALA A 127 -5.51 5.40 2.30
C ALA A 127 -6.20 4.46 3.30
N ALA A 128 -5.83 4.51 4.58
CA ALA A 128 -6.43 3.69 5.62
C ALA A 128 -7.91 4.04 5.88
N ASN A 129 -8.30 5.29 5.60
CA ASN A 129 -9.69 5.73 5.69
C ASN A 129 -10.48 5.51 4.38
N GLY A 130 -9.90 4.83 3.38
CA GLY A 130 -10.55 4.56 2.10
C GLY A 130 -10.65 5.79 1.20
N GLY A 131 -9.83 6.82 1.43
CA GLY A 131 -9.83 8.07 0.66
C GLY A 131 -9.51 7.89 -0.83
N PHE A 132 -9.01 6.72 -1.23
CA PHE A 132 -8.70 6.35 -2.61
C PHE A 132 -9.52 5.18 -3.14
N ALA A 133 -10.54 4.73 -2.39
CA ALA A 133 -11.42 3.65 -2.83
C ALA A 133 -12.04 4.02 -4.19
N ALA A 134 -11.98 3.08 -5.13
CA ALA A 134 -12.54 3.31 -6.46
C ALA A 134 -14.07 3.46 -6.40
N SER A 135 -14.64 4.15 -7.39
CA SER A 135 -16.10 4.12 -7.60
C SER A 135 -16.55 2.68 -7.87
N ALA A 136 -17.84 2.40 -7.62
CA ALA A 136 -18.42 1.06 -7.73
C ALA A 136 -18.21 0.34 -9.09
N GLU A 137 -17.77 1.04 -10.14
CA GLU A 137 -17.50 0.48 -11.47
C GLU A 137 -16.20 -0.34 -11.54
N ASP A 138 -15.20 -0.09 -10.69
CA ASP A 138 -13.97 -0.90 -10.64
C ASP A 138 -14.13 -2.20 -9.82
N ALA A 139 -15.25 -2.34 -9.09
CA ALA A 139 -15.58 -3.55 -8.32
C ALA A 139 -15.87 -4.78 -9.21
N VAL A 140 -16.06 -4.58 -10.51
CA VAL A 140 -16.46 -5.60 -11.49
C VAL A 140 -15.35 -6.63 -11.79
N ALA A 141 -14.11 -6.39 -11.35
CA ALA A 141 -13.00 -7.35 -11.45
C ALA A 141 -12.92 -8.35 -10.27
N GLY A 142 -14.06 -8.70 -9.65
CA GLY A 142 -14.14 -9.68 -8.55
C GLY A 142 -13.99 -9.08 -7.14
N GLY A 143 -14.17 -7.76 -6.99
CA GLY A 143 -13.91 -7.01 -5.75
C GLY A 143 -15.13 -6.49 -5.01
N GLY A 144 -16.35 -6.97 -5.32
CA GLY A 144 -17.62 -6.44 -4.81
C GLY A 144 -17.88 -6.52 -3.29
N GLY A 145 -16.87 -6.82 -2.46
CA GLY A 145 -16.98 -6.90 -1.00
C GLY A 145 -15.83 -6.27 -0.20
N TRP A 146 -14.83 -5.69 -0.87
CA TRP A 146 -13.62 -5.16 -0.24
C TRP A 146 -13.68 -3.65 0.00
N THR A 147 -13.06 -3.17 1.07
CA THR A 147 -13.30 -1.80 1.56
C THR A 147 -12.37 -0.74 0.94
N GLY A 148 -11.34 -1.14 0.20
CA GLY A 148 -10.45 -0.23 -0.52
C GLY A 148 -9.42 0.45 0.37
N ARG A 149 -8.99 -0.19 1.47
CA ARG A 149 -8.21 0.45 2.54
C ARG A 149 -6.81 -0.12 2.70
N LEU A 150 -5.88 0.77 3.07
CA LEU A 150 -4.56 0.42 3.59
C LEU A 150 -4.70 -0.09 5.03
N HIS A 151 -3.97 -1.14 5.37
CA HIS A 151 -4.02 -1.72 6.72
C HIS A 151 -2.93 -1.14 7.61
N SER A 152 -1.70 -1.08 7.12
CA SER A 152 -0.60 -0.53 7.90
C SER A 152 0.46 0.13 7.01
N ALA A 153 1.15 1.09 7.58
CA ALA A 153 2.35 1.67 6.99
C ALA A 153 3.37 1.92 8.10
N ALA A 154 4.63 1.53 7.96
CA ALA A 154 5.69 1.91 8.89
C ALA A 154 6.69 2.79 8.15
N VAL A 155 6.80 4.06 8.55
CA VAL A 155 7.70 5.03 7.93
C VAL A 155 8.92 5.23 8.81
N ARG A 156 10.11 5.15 8.22
CA ARG A 156 11.40 5.31 8.89
C ARG A 156 12.31 6.21 8.05
N ILE A 157 13.16 6.96 8.74
CA ILE A 157 14.24 7.73 8.12
C ILE A 157 15.51 6.87 8.22
N GLU A 158 16.17 6.63 7.09
CA GLU A 158 17.38 5.81 6.99
C GLU A 158 18.47 6.58 6.23
N GLY A 159 19.26 7.38 6.95
CA GLY A 159 20.29 8.22 6.33
C GLY A 159 19.67 9.31 5.45
N ALA A 160 19.98 9.30 4.16
CA ALA A 160 19.44 10.23 3.17
C ALA A 160 18.18 9.68 2.46
N GLU A 161 17.47 8.74 3.07
CA GLU A 161 16.28 8.12 2.52
C GLU A 161 15.12 8.13 3.51
N VAL A 162 13.90 8.14 2.98
CA VAL A 162 12.68 7.83 3.74
C VAL A 162 12.10 6.54 3.20
N VAL A 163 11.95 5.55 4.07
CA VAL A 163 11.47 4.20 3.75
C VAL A 163 10.10 3.99 4.39
N ALA A 164 9.11 3.58 3.60
CA ALA A 164 7.81 3.14 4.09
C ALA A 164 7.58 1.67 3.74
N MET A 165 7.31 0.83 4.73
CA MET A 165 6.77 -0.51 4.52
C MET A 165 5.24 -0.43 4.56
N LEU A 166 4.56 -0.83 3.50
CA LEU A 166 3.12 -0.69 3.33
C LEU A 166 2.45 -2.06 3.26
N ASP A 167 1.48 -2.32 4.14
CA ASP A 167 0.44 -3.32 3.91
C ASP A 167 -0.74 -2.59 3.28
N LEU A 168 -0.80 -2.66 1.94
CA LEU A 168 -1.81 -1.95 1.17
C LEU A 168 -3.20 -2.55 1.33
N GLY A 169 -3.33 -3.75 1.88
CA GLY A 169 -4.62 -4.39 2.02
C GLY A 169 -5.41 -4.40 0.73
N THR A 170 -6.64 -3.91 0.78
CA THR A 170 -7.48 -3.78 -0.42
C THR A 170 -7.43 -2.39 -1.04
N CYS A 171 -6.52 -1.52 -0.59
CA CYS A 171 -6.24 -0.23 -1.22
C CYS A 171 -5.93 -0.42 -2.71
N PRO A 172 -6.60 0.32 -3.62
CA PRO A 172 -6.40 0.14 -5.04
C PRO A 172 -5.10 0.80 -5.53
N PRO A 173 -4.53 0.35 -6.66
CA PRO A 173 -3.33 0.93 -7.24
C PRO A 173 -3.51 2.41 -7.64
N SER A 174 -4.75 2.88 -7.83
CA SER A 174 -5.06 4.30 -8.07
C SER A 174 -4.57 5.23 -6.94
N ALA A 175 -4.42 4.73 -5.71
CA ALA A 175 -3.88 5.50 -4.58
C ALA A 175 -2.45 6.01 -4.82
N PHE A 176 -1.68 5.34 -5.70
CA PHE A 176 -0.32 5.76 -6.07
C PHE A 176 -0.30 6.95 -7.03
N GLY A 177 -1.41 7.29 -7.68
CA GLY A 177 -1.49 8.50 -8.53
C GLY A 177 -1.24 9.77 -7.71
N PRO A 178 -2.11 10.10 -6.75
CA PRO A 178 -1.92 11.26 -5.87
C PRO A 178 -0.60 11.23 -5.10
N LEU A 179 -0.11 10.05 -4.70
CA LEU A 179 1.22 9.92 -4.08
C LEU A 179 2.33 10.36 -5.03
N GLY A 180 2.30 9.87 -6.28
CA GLY A 180 3.27 10.25 -7.30
C GLY A 180 3.28 11.76 -7.56
N ASP A 181 2.10 12.36 -7.66
CA ASP A 181 1.95 13.80 -7.84
C ASP A 181 2.47 14.59 -6.64
N ALA A 182 2.17 14.15 -5.41
CA ALA A 182 2.65 14.77 -4.18
C ALA A 182 4.18 14.70 -4.04
N LEU A 183 4.79 13.56 -4.39
CA LEU A 183 6.25 13.39 -4.37
C LEU A 183 6.94 14.25 -5.45
N ALA A 184 6.31 14.38 -6.62
CA ALA A 184 6.79 15.27 -7.68
C ALA A 184 6.73 16.74 -7.26
N ALA A 185 5.65 17.17 -6.62
CA ALA A 185 5.50 18.52 -6.09
C ALA A 185 6.52 18.80 -4.95
N PHE A 186 6.69 17.83 -4.04
CA PHE A 186 7.67 17.91 -2.96
C PHE A 186 9.08 18.22 -3.49
N GLY A 187 9.53 17.51 -4.54
CA GLY A 187 10.86 17.72 -5.12
C GLY A 187 11.05 19.04 -5.88
N LEU A 188 9.96 19.80 -6.14
CA LEU A 188 10.03 21.15 -6.72
C LEU A 188 10.12 22.24 -5.65
N GLU A 189 9.47 22.02 -4.50
CA GLU A 189 9.37 23.00 -3.41
C GLU A 189 10.49 22.84 -2.37
N ARG A 190 11.08 21.64 -2.27
CA ARG A 190 12.08 21.24 -1.27
C ARG A 190 13.29 20.56 -1.92
N SER A 191 14.09 19.86 -1.13
CA SER A 191 15.19 19.03 -1.64
C SER A 191 14.70 18.02 -2.69
N PRO A 192 15.36 17.94 -3.87
CA PRO A 192 14.91 17.09 -4.97
C PRO A 192 15.11 15.61 -4.67
N LEU A 193 14.12 14.80 -5.05
CA LEU A 193 14.21 13.34 -5.08
C LEU A 193 14.93 12.89 -6.35
N ASP A 194 15.91 11.99 -6.21
CA ASP A 194 16.55 11.30 -7.34
C ASP A 194 15.61 10.24 -7.91
N ARG A 195 15.15 9.34 -7.03
CA ARG A 195 14.27 8.25 -7.40
C ARG A 195 13.43 7.75 -6.24
N VAL A 196 12.36 7.07 -6.60
CA VAL A 196 11.47 6.35 -5.70
C VAL A 196 11.43 4.89 -6.12
N VAL A 197 11.78 3.96 -5.25
CA VAL A 197 11.68 2.52 -5.51
C VAL A 197 10.41 1.98 -4.86
N ILE A 198 9.62 1.21 -5.61
CA ILE A 198 8.44 0.49 -5.11
C ILE A 198 8.63 -1.01 -5.30
N GLY A 199 8.44 -1.79 -4.23
CA GLY A 199 8.67 -3.23 -4.20
C GLY A 199 10.07 -3.61 -3.72
N GLY A 200 10.46 -4.85 -4.01
CA GLY A 200 11.74 -5.43 -3.57
C GLY A 200 11.77 -5.86 -2.10
N GLN A 201 12.71 -6.76 -1.76
CA GLN A 201 12.98 -7.21 -0.40
C GLN A 201 14.34 -6.75 0.13
N LYS A 202 15.11 -5.97 -0.63
CA LYS A 202 16.50 -5.62 -0.30
C LYS A 202 16.80 -4.15 -0.51
N ARG A 203 17.67 -3.61 0.36
CA ARG A 203 18.53 -2.48 0.02
C ARG A 203 19.32 -2.87 -1.24
N GLU A 204 19.34 -2.02 -2.26
CA GLU A 204 20.18 -2.25 -3.45
C GLU A 204 21.69 -2.25 -3.12
N ASP A 205 22.09 -1.90 -1.89
CA ASP A 205 23.49 -1.79 -1.45
C ASP A 205 23.83 -2.69 -0.23
N SER A 206 23.54 -3.99 -0.28
CA SER A 206 24.05 -4.98 0.69
C SER A 206 24.79 -6.12 0.01
#